data_AF-A0A1V6AU14-F1
#
_entry.id   AF-A0A1V6AU14-F1
#
_cell.length_a   1.000
_cell.length_b   1.000
_cell.length_c   1.000
_cell.angle_alpha   90.00
_cell.angle_beta   90.00
_cell.angle_gamma   90.00
#
_symmetry.space_group_name_H-M   'P 1'
#
loop_
_entity.id
_entity.type
_entity.pdbx_description
1 polymer ?
#
loop_
_entity_poly.entity_id
_entity_poly.type
_entity_poly.pdbx_seq_one_letter_code
_entity_poly.pdbx_strand_id
1 'polypeptide(L)'
;MAVHIIPVNKLSGGALKGVIEEFISRCGTDYGAIEASLETSIRQVKAKLKSGSAVLVYDDETETTNIFPADDPVLKKLDEVVGQSNNKTS
;
A
#
# COMPACT_ATOMS: atom_id res chain seq x y z
N MET A 1 1.71 -0.50 16.37
CA MET A 1 1.67 -0.72 14.91
C MET A 1 1.02 -2.04 14.53
N ALA A 2 -0.29 -2.02 14.27
CA ALA A 2 -0.98 -3.08 13.55
C ALA A 2 -1.02 -2.70 12.07
N VAL A 3 -0.59 -3.62 11.21
CA VAL A 3 -0.68 -3.46 9.76
C VAL A 3 -1.57 -4.54 9.17
N HIS A 4 -2.34 -4.17 8.16
CA HIS A 4 -3.34 -5.03 7.54
C HIS A 4 -3.09 -5.11 6.04
N ILE A 5 -2.87 -6.32 5.53
CA ILE A 5 -2.79 -6.55 4.09
C ILE A 5 -4.21 -6.51 3.51
N ILE A 6 -4.47 -5.55 2.62
CA ILE A 6 -5.78 -5.33 2.03
C ILE A 6 -5.84 -5.99 0.66
N PRO A 7 -6.70 -7.01 0.46
CA PRO A 7 -6.85 -7.65 -0.85
C PRO A 7 -7.53 -6.70 -1.84
N VAL A 8 -6.79 -6.22 -2.83
CA VAL A 8 -7.29 -5.29 -3.85
C VAL A 8 -8.46 -5.84 -4.68
N ASN A 9 -8.63 -7.17 -4.74
CA ASN A 9 -9.77 -7.82 -5.37
C ASN A 9 -11.10 -7.60 -4.62
N LYS A 10 -11.04 -7.18 -3.35
CA LYS A 10 -12.23 -6.81 -2.55
C LYS A 10 -12.57 -5.32 -2.68
N LEU A 11 -11.67 -4.52 -3.24
CA LEU A 11 -11.90 -3.08 -3.42
C LEU A 11 -12.61 -2.82 -4.75
N SER A 12 -13.60 -1.93 -4.70
CA SER A 12 -14.20 -1.36 -5.91
C SER A 12 -13.14 -0.60 -6.71
N GLY A 13 -13.30 -0.57 -8.05
CA GLY A 13 -12.34 0.09 -8.93
C GLY A 13 -12.10 1.57 -8.59
N GLY A 14 -13.11 2.27 -8.06
CA GLY A 14 -12.99 3.65 -7.57
C GLY A 14 -12.23 3.76 -6.25
N ALA A 15 -12.50 2.88 -5.28
CA ALA A 15 -11.79 2.85 -4.01
C ALA A 15 -10.29 2.55 -4.20
N LEU A 16 -9.98 1.56 -5.04
CA LEU A 16 -8.60 1.23 -5.39
C LEU A 16 -7.90 2.41 -6.08
N LYS A 17 -8.59 3.13 -6.97
CA LYS A 17 -8.03 4.30 -7.65
C LYS A 17 -7.72 5.41 -6.65
N GLY A 18 -8.65 5.74 -5.76
CA GLY A 18 -8.48 6.79 -4.75
C GLY A 18 -7.31 6.52 -3.80
N VAL A 19 -7.17 5.27 -3.35
CA VAL A 19 -6.03 4.85 -2.51
C VAL A 19 -4.69 5.02 -3.24
N ILE A 20 -4.61 4.63 -4.51
CA ILE A 20 -3.39 4.79 -5.32
C ILE A 20 -3.10 6.28 -5.59
N GLU A 21 -4.14 7.07 -5.85
CA GLU A 21 -4.03 8.53 -6.03
C GLU A 21 -3.47 9.20 -4.79
N GLU A 22 -3.99 8.87 -3.61
CA GLU A 22 -3.52 9.39 -2.34
C GLU A 22 -2.05 8.99 -2.08
N PHE A 23 -1.70 7.72 -2.34
CA PHE A 23 -0.32 7.24 -2.21
C PHE A 23 0.65 8.02 -3.09
N ILE A 24 0.32 8.22 -4.38
CA ILE A 24 1.18 8.96 -5.30
C ILE A 24 1.21 10.45 -4.95
N SER A 25 0.08 11.03 -4.55
CA SER A 25 -0.03 12.43 -4.13
C SER A 25 0.85 12.72 -2.91
N ARG A 26 0.89 11.80 -1.94
CA ARG A 26 1.79 11.90 -0.78
C ARG A 26 3.28 11.78 -1.14
N CYS A 27 3.60 10.96 -2.14
CA CYS A 27 4.98 10.74 -2.57
C CYS A 27 5.48 11.82 -3.55
N GLY A 28 4.56 12.50 -4.24
CA GLY A 28 4.82 13.53 -5.22
C GLY A 28 5.10 14.87 -4.57
N THR A 29 6.37 15.22 -4.42
CA THR A 29 6.76 16.62 -4.28
C THR A 29 6.33 17.37 -5.53
N ASP A 30 5.40 18.32 -5.38
CA ASP A 30 5.07 19.35 -6.37
C ASP A 30 4.44 18.85 -7.69
N TYR A 31 3.13 19.01 -7.87
CA TYR A 31 2.48 18.74 -9.15
C TYR A 31 1.81 19.99 -9.73
N GLY A 32 2.66 20.91 -10.19
CA GLY A 32 2.28 22.03 -11.06
C GLY A 32 2.33 21.74 -12.57
N ALA A 33 2.72 20.55 -13.04
CA ALA A 33 2.93 20.32 -14.48
C ALA A 33 2.75 18.89 -15.04
N ILE A 34 2.28 17.89 -14.27
CA ILE A 34 2.44 16.49 -14.70
C ILE A 34 1.20 15.59 -14.49
N GLU A 35 0.01 16.06 -14.87
CA GLU A 35 -1.22 15.22 -14.84
C GLU A 35 -1.07 13.92 -15.65
N ALA A 36 -0.32 13.93 -16.75
CA ALA A 36 -0.08 12.75 -17.58
C ALA A 36 0.75 11.66 -16.86
N SER A 37 1.71 12.03 -16.02
CA SER A 37 2.52 11.05 -15.28
C SER A 37 1.78 10.51 -14.07
N LEU A 38 0.84 11.27 -13.50
CA LEU A 38 0.00 10.80 -12.40
C LEU A 38 -0.92 9.67 -12.87
N GLU A 39 -1.70 9.89 -13.93
CA GLU A 39 -2.60 8.87 -14.47
C GLU A 39 -1.83 7.62 -14.94
N THR A 40 -0.68 7.82 -15.58
CA THR A 40 0.21 6.74 -15.98
C THR A 40 0.70 5.94 -14.77
N SER A 41 1.13 6.62 -13.70
CA SER A 41 1.60 5.96 -12.47
C SER A 41 0.46 5.20 -11.79
N ILE A 42 -0.74 5.77 -11.72
CA ILE A 42 -1.93 5.09 -11.19
C ILE A 42 -2.19 3.81 -11.97
N ARG A 43 -2.17 3.88 -13.31
CA ARG A 43 -2.40 2.72 -14.17
C ARG A 43 -1.35 1.63 -13.97
N GLN A 44 -0.07 1.99 -13.85
CA GLN A 44 1.01 1.06 -13.60
C GLN A 44 0.88 0.37 -12.24
N VAL A 45 0.63 1.14 -11.17
CA VAL A 45 0.44 0.60 -9.82
C VAL A 45 -0.79 -0.30 -9.76
N LYS A 46 -1.91 0.12 -10.34
CA LYS A 46 -3.14 -0.67 -10.44
C LYS A 46 -2.89 -2.01 -11.16
N ALA A 47 -2.10 -2.01 -12.23
CA ALA A 47 -1.75 -3.24 -12.94
C ALA A 47 -0.91 -4.19 -12.07
N LYS A 48 0.10 -3.68 -11.36
CA LYS A 48 0.93 -4.46 -10.43
C LYS A 48 0.10 -5.08 -9.29
N LEU A 49 -0.80 -4.29 -8.70
CA LEU A 49 -1.73 -4.76 -7.66
C LEU A 49 -2.66 -5.86 -8.18
N LYS A 50 -3.23 -5.68 -9.37
CA LYS A 50 -4.07 -6.72 -10.01
C LYS A 50 -3.30 -7.99 -10.36
N SER A 51 -2.03 -7.85 -10.74
CA SER A 51 -1.16 -8.98 -11.08
C SER A 51 -0.61 -9.71 -9.85
N GLY A 52 -0.78 -9.16 -8.63
CA GLY A 52 -0.18 -9.70 -7.41
C GLY A 52 1.31 -9.39 -7.25
N SER A 53 1.89 -8.55 -8.12
CA SER A 53 3.29 -8.10 -8.01
C SER A 53 3.47 -6.95 -7.02
N ALA A 54 2.38 -6.38 -6.53
CA ALA A 54 2.36 -5.39 -5.47
C ALA A 54 1.23 -5.73 -4.49
N VAL A 55 1.37 -5.29 -3.25
CA VAL A 55 0.45 -5.56 -2.15
C VAL A 55 0.07 -4.23 -1.51
N LEU A 56 -1.22 -4.07 -1.24
CA LEU A 56 -1.74 -2.92 -0.52
C LEU A 56 -1.73 -3.23 0.98
N VAL A 57 -1.13 -2.34 1.76
CA VAL A 57 -1.02 -2.44 3.21
C VAL A 57 -1.68 -1.22 3.82
N TYR A 58 -2.54 -1.44 4.81
CA TYR A 58 -3.12 -0.40 5.64
C TYR A 58 -2.40 -0.40 6.98
N ASP A 59 -1.93 0.77 7.39
CA ASP A 59 -1.34 1.01 8.69
C ASP A 59 -2.40 1.64 9.60
N ASP A 60 -2.76 0.93 10.67
CA ASP A 60 -3.82 1.37 11.60
C ASP A 60 -3.38 2.55 12.48
N GLU A 61 -2.08 2.67 12.73
CA GLU A 61 -1.52 3.71 13.60
C GLU A 61 -1.48 5.08 12.94
N THR A 62 -1.14 5.11 11.65
CA THR A 62 -1.09 6.31 10.82
C THR A 62 -2.33 6.50 9.94
N GLU A 63 -3.29 5.58 10.07
CA GLU A 63 -4.52 5.50 9.27
C GLU A 63 -4.26 5.68 7.76
N THR A 64 -3.16 5.08 7.29
CA THR A 64 -2.58 5.36 5.99
C THR A 64 -2.43 4.10 5.15
N THR A 65 -2.68 4.23 3.85
CA THR A 65 -2.50 3.17 2.87
C THR A 65 -1.15 3.29 2.16
N ASN A 66 -0.38 2.20 2.20
CA ASN A 66 0.91 2.05 1.56
C ASN A 66 0.91 0.90 0.57
N ILE A 67 1.71 1.01 -0.49
CA ILE A 67 1.80 0.01 -1.54
C ILE A 67 3.25 -0.45 -1.64
N PHE A 68 3.46 -1.75 -1.45
CA PHE A 68 4.79 -2.37 -1.50
C PHE A 68 4.86 -3.41 -2.62
N PRO A 69 6.02 -3.59 -3.26
CA PRO A 69 6.25 -4.75 -4.13
C PRO A 69 6.03 -6.05 -3.36
N ALA A 70 5.51 -7.08 -4.02
CA ALA A 70 5.26 -8.38 -3.37
C ALA A 70 6.55 -9.07 -2.88
N ASP A 71 7.69 -8.74 -3.46
CA ASP A 71 9.01 -9.25 -3.05
C ASP A 71 9.73 -8.33 -2.04
N ASP A 72 9.07 -7.25 -1.59
CA ASP A 72 9.71 -6.27 -0.72
C ASP A 72 10.06 -6.87 0.65
N PRO A 73 11.31 -6.73 1.13
CA PRO A 73 11.73 -7.28 2.41
C PRO A 73 10.96 -6.69 3.60
N VAL A 74 10.35 -5.51 3.47
CA VAL A 74 9.53 -4.92 4.53
C VAL A 74 8.29 -5.76 4.81
N LEU A 75 7.71 -6.39 3.78
CA LEU A 75 6.54 -7.27 3.95
C LEU A 75 6.88 -8.54 4.72
N LYS A 76 8.11 -9.06 4.54
CA LYS A 76 8.61 -10.21 5.31
C LYS A 76 8.80 -9.84 6.78
N LYS A 77 9.35 -8.65 7.04
CA LYS A 77 9.51 -8.13 8.40
C LYS A 77 8.19 -7.91 9.12
N LEU A 78 7.13 -7.46 8.43
CA LEU A 78 5.81 -7.23 9.03
C LEU A 78 5.20 -8.52 9.62
N ASP A 79 5.43 -9.67 8.98
CA ASP A 79 5.05 -10.99 9.50
C ASP A 79 5.78 -11.31 10.83
N GLU A 80 7.07 -10.95 10.93
CA GLU A 80 7.87 -11.15 12.13
C GLU A 80 7.44 -10.25 13.31
N VAL A 81 6.99 -9.01 13.04
CA VAL A 81 6.56 -8.09 14.11
C VAL A 81 5.20 -8.49 14.68
N VAL A 82 4.28 -9.00 13.85
CA VAL A 82 2.97 -9.50 14.31
C VAL A 82 3.13 -10.78 15.17
N GLY A 83 4.25 -11.50 15.02
CA GLY A 83 4.56 -12.71 15.80
C GLY A 83 5.20 -12.50 17.19
N GLN A 84 5.62 -11.29 17.58
CA GLN A 84 6.43 -11.08 18.81
C GLN A 84 5.71 -10.52 20.04
N SER A 85 4.39 -10.25 19.99
CA SER A 85 3.65 -9.75 21.16
C SER A 85 2.85 -10.84 21.89
N ASN A 86 3.44 -12.01 22.18
CA ASN A 86 2.80 -13.04 23.02
C ASN A 86 3.78 -13.79 23.94
N ASN A 87 4.76 -13.14 24.58
CA ASN A 87 5.52 -13.81 25.66
C ASN A 87 6.19 -12.86 26.67
N LYS A 88 5.43 -12.33 27.63
CA LYS A 88 5.85 -12.35 29.04
C LYS A 88 4.71 -11.96 29.98
N THR A 89 3.98 -12.97 30.44
CA THR A 89 3.35 -12.95 31.76
C THR A 89 4.38 -13.51 32.73
N SER A 90 4.87 -12.71 33.67
CA SER A 90 5.57 -13.15 34.89
C SER A 90 5.36 -12.12 35.96
#